data_AF-A0A183M1G0-F1
#
_entry.id   AF-A0A183M1G0-F1
#
_cell.length_a   1.000
_cell.length_b   1.000
_cell.length_c   1.000
_cell.angle_alpha   90.00
_cell.angle_beta   90.00
_cell.angle_gamma   90.00
#
_symmetry.space_group_name_H-M   'P 1'
#
loop_
_entity.id
_entity.type
_entity.pdbx_description
1 polymer ?
#
loop_
_entity_poly.entity_id
_entity_poly.type
_entity_poly.pdbx_seq_one_letter_code
_entity_poly.pdbx_strand_id
1 'polypeptide(L)'
;MEQLYDTIKKLTGKYSKPERPVKNKEGRPITEIQEQRNRWEEHFEELSNRPPPLNLPDIEEVHTDLPIHVTPACTQLDDLDFADDLALPSHTH
;
A
#
# COMPACT_ATOMS: atom_id res chain seq x y z
N MET A 1 -20.76 16.55 2.66
CA MET A 1 -20.38 15.74 1.47
C MET A 1 -19.27 16.40 0.65
N GLU A 2 -19.26 17.73 0.48
CA GLU A 2 -18.23 18.43 -0.29
C GLU A 2 -16.82 18.32 0.32
N GLN A 3 -16.68 18.47 1.65
CA GLN A 3 -15.37 18.38 2.33
C GLN A 3 -14.66 17.03 2.12
N LEU A 4 -15.41 15.92 2.11
CA LEU A 4 -14.84 14.59 1.87
C LEU A 4 -14.37 14.46 0.41
N TYR A 5 -15.16 14.95 -0.55
CA TYR A 5 -14.80 14.93 -1.97
C TYR A 5 -13.53 15.74 -2.25
N ASP A 6 -13.42 16.93 -1.66
CA ASP A 6 -12.25 17.80 -1.80
C ASP A 6 -11.00 17.20 -1.13
N THR A 7 -11.17 16.52 0.02
CA THR A 7 -10.10 15.82 0.72
C THR A 7 -9.60 14.62 -0.09
N ILE A 8 -10.50 13.78 -0.59
CA ILE A 8 -10.14 12.63 -1.44
C ILE A 8 -9.44 13.12 -2.70
N LYS A 9 -9.92 14.19 -3.34
CA LYS A 9 -9.29 14.78 -4.54
C LYS A 9 -7.91 15.37 -4.29
N LYS A 10 -7.64 15.92 -3.09
CA LYS A 10 -6.30 16.37 -2.68
C LYS A 10 -5.35 15.19 -2.41
N LEU A 11 -5.86 14.11 -1.78
CA LEU A 11 -5.08 12.92 -1.43
C LEU A 11 -4.82 11.99 -2.62
N THR A 12 -5.76 11.91 -3.57
CA THR A 12 -5.53 11.25 -4.86
C THR A 12 -4.57 12.12 -5.66
N GLY A 13 -3.27 11.93 -5.41
CA GLY A 13 -2.22 12.48 -6.23
C GLY A 13 -2.43 12.16 -7.72
N LYS A 14 -1.64 12.79 -8.59
CA LYS A 14 -1.71 12.51 -10.03
C LYS A 14 -1.31 11.05 -10.25
N TYR A 15 -2.24 10.23 -10.74
CA TYR A 15 -1.92 8.91 -11.29
C TYR A 15 -0.91 9.11 -12.43
N SER A 16 0.36 8.88 -12.15
CA SER A 16 1.41 8.83 -13.16
C SER A 16 1.41 7.44 -13.77
N LYS A 17 1.83 7.34 -15.04
CA LYS A 17 2.07 6.04 -15.65
C LYS A 17 3.16 5.35 -14.83
N PRO A 18 2.97 4.09 -14.40
CA PRO A 18 4.02 3.36 -13.72
C PRO A 18 5.25 3.30 -14.64
N GLU A 19 6.43 3.50 -14.07
CA GLU A 19 7.71 3.47 -14.81
C GLU A 19 7.92 2.14 -15.55
N ARG A 20 7.33 1.06 -15.00
CA ARG A 20 7.39 -0.28 -15.56
C ARG A 20 6.00 -0.77 -15.96
N PRO A 21 5.75 -1.06 -17.25
CA PRO A 21 4.50 -1.68 -17.67
C PRO A 21 4.41 -3.12 -17.17
N VAL A 22 3.18 -3.55 -16.87
CA VAL A 22 2.92 -4.97 -16.56
C VAL A 22 3.16 -5.81 -17.81
N LYS A 23 3.81 -6.96 -17.64
CA LYS A 23 4.15 -7.86 -18.75
C LYS A 23 3.39 -9.18 -18.62
N ASN A 24 3.02 -9.75 -19.76
CA ASN A 24 2.47 -11.08 -19.84
C ASN A 24 3.57 -12.16 -19.65
N LYS A 25 3.20 -13.44 -19.72
CA LYS A 25 4.13 -14.56 -19.55
C LYS A 25 5.22 -14.62 -20.62
N GLU A 26 4.96 -14.08 -21.82
CA GLU A 26 5.96 -13.95 -22.89
C GLU A 26 6.82 -12.67 -22.77
N GLY A 27 6.65 -11.90 -21.68
CA GLY A 27 7.41 -10.66 -21.44
C GLY A 27 6.95 -9.45 -22.24
N ARG A 28 5.82 -9.55 -22.96
CA ARG A 28 5.23 -8.44 -23.73
C ARG A 28 4.40 -7.54 -22.80
N PRO A 29 4.46 -6.21 -22.97
CA PRO A 29 3.68 -5.29 -22.16
C PRO A 29 2.18 -5.46 -22.42
N ILE A 30 1.41 -5.50 -21.33
CA ILE A 30 -0.05 -5.54 -21.35
C ILE A 30 -0.58 -4.11 -21.38
N THR A 31 -1.48 -3.82 -22.31
CA THR A 31 -2.10 -2.49 -22.45
C THR A 31 -3.55 -2.44 -21.99
N GLU A 32 -4.22 -3.59 -21.89
CA GLU A 32 -5.63 -3.69 -21.51
C GLU A 32 -5.79 -4.00 -20.01
N ILE A 33 -6.70 -3.27 -19.34
CA ILE A 33 -6.95 -3.43 -17.90
C ILE A 33 -7.48 -4.83 -17.57
N GLN A 34 -8.31 -5.42 -18.44
CA GLN A 34 -8.84 -6.77 -18.24
C GLN A 34 -7.73 -7.81 -18.27
N GLU A 35 -6.85 -7.74 -19.27
CA GLU A 35 -5.69 -8.63 -19.38
C GLU A 35 -4.73 -8.45 -18.20
N GLN A 36 -4.56 -7.21 -17.72
CA GLN A 36 -3.76 -6.93 -16.53
C GLN A 36 -4.37 -7.59 -15.29
N ARG A 37 -5.70 -7.55 -15.11
CA ARG A 37 -6.39 -8.23 -14.00
C ARG A 37 -6.23 -9.75 -14.08
N ASN A 38 -6.42 -10.34 -15.25
CA ASN A 38 -6.22 -11.78 -15.44
C ASN A 38 -4.77 -12.17 -15.11
N ARG A 39 -3.79 -11.36 -15.53
CA ARG A 39 -2.38 -11.58 -15.19
C ARG A 39 -2.12 -11.51 -13.68
N TRP A 40 -2.80 -10.62 -12.95
CA TRP A 40 -2.73 -10.54 -11.49
C TRP A 40 -3.33 -11.78 -10.82
N GLU A 41 -4.49 -12.22 -11.28
CA GLU A 41 -5.17 -13.42 -10.76
C GLU A 41 -4.29 -14.67 -10.94
N GLU A 42 -3.76 -14.89 -12.15
CA GLU A 42 -2.83 -15.99 -12.43
C GLU A 42 -1.57 -15.94 -11.55
N HIS A 43 -0.98 -14.75 -11.35
CA HIS A 43 0.20 -14.60 -10.50
C HIS A 43 -0.10 -14.97 -9.05
N PHE A 44 -1.26 -14.55 -8.56
CA PHE A 44 -1.67 -14.79 -7.19
C PHE A 44 -1.95 -16.27 -6.96
N GLU A 45 -2.62 -16.92 -7.90
CA GLU A 45 -2.86 -18.36 -7.87
C GLU A 45 -1.55 -19.16 -7.93
N GLU A 46 -0.59 -18.78 -8.79
CA GLU A 46 0.73 -19.40 -8.85
C GLU A 46 1.48 -19.27 -7.52
N LEU A 47 1.48 -18.08 -6.90
CA LEU A 47 2.10 -17.85 -5.59
C LEU A 47 1.41 -18.65 -4.48
N SER A 48 0.08 -18.73 -4.48
CA SER A 48 -0.68 -19.43 -3.45
C SER A 48 -0.52 -20.94 -3.53
N ASN A 49 -0.31 -21.49 -4.72
CA ASN A 49 -0.09 -22.92 -4.94
C ASN A 49 1.39 -23.32 -4.90
N ARG A 50 2.31 -22.35 -4.85
CA ARG A 50 3.74 -22.62 -4.80
C ARG A 50 4.10 -23.26 -3.45
N PRO A 51 4.73 -24.44 -3.44
CA PRO A 51 5.20 -25.04 -2.20
C PRO A 51 6.26 -24.14 -1.55
N PRO A 52 6.38 -24.15 -0.21
CA PRO A 52 7.45 -23.44 0.47
C PRO A 52 8.80 -23.76 -0.16
N PRO A 53 9.68 -22.77 -0.38
CA PRO A 53 11.01 -23.06 -0.89
C PRO A 53 11.69 -24.08 0.02
N LEU A 54 12.15 -25.20 -0.55
CA LEU A 54 12.79 -26.29 0.20
C LEU A 54 14.08 -25.84 0.87
N ASN A 55 14.78 -24.92 0.23
CA ASN A 55 15.83 -24.15 0.86
C ASN A 55 15.14 -23.00 1.59
N LEU A 56 14.53 -23.31 2.73
CA LEU A 56 14.48 -22.33 3.80
C LEU A 56 15.94 -21.92 3.98
N PRO A 57 16.31 -20.63 3.76
CA PRO A 57 17.56 -20.17 4.33
C PRO A 57 17.44 -20.56 5.80
N ASP A 58 18.41 -21.33 6.29
CA ASP A 58 18.61 -21.47 7.73
C ASP A 58 18.96 -20.05 8.18
N ILE A 59 17.92 -19.26 8.42
CA ILE A 59 18.02 -18.04 9.18
C ILE A 59 18.30 -18.62 10.54
N GLU A 60 19.59 -18.84 10.83
CA GLU A 60 20.05 -18.97 12.20
C GLU A 60 19.28 -17.87 12.94
N GLU A 61 18.36 -18.27 13.81
CA GLU A 61 17.66 -17.38 14.71
C GLU A 61 18.73 -16.80 15.62
N VAL A 62 19.53 -15.88 15.10
CA VAL A 62 19.90 -14.72 15.86
C VAL A 62 18.53 -14.05 16.05
N HIS A 63 17.87 -14.44 17.13
CA HIS A 63 17.13 -13.50 17.96
C HIS A 63 18.12 -12.39 18.33
N THR A 64 18.51 -11.61 17.32
CA THR A 64 18.85 -10.25 17.54
C THR A 64 17.50 -9.73 17.95
N ASP A 65 17.38 -9.39 19.22
CA ASP A 65 16.68 -8.21 19.70
C ASP A 65 17.09 -6.99 18.85
N LEU A 66 16.91 -7.07 17.54
CA LEU A 66 16.82 -5.94 16.67
C LEU A 66 15.38 -5.54 16.89
N PRO A 67 15.10 -4.50 17.70
CA PRO A 67 13.80 -3.90 17.62
C PRO A 67 13.69 -3.43 16.18
N ILE A 68 13.01 -4.22 15.34
CA ILE A 68 12.25 -3.63 14.26
C ILE A 68 11.41 -2.63 15.02
N HIS A 69 11.79 -1.35 14.93
CA HIS A 69 10.99 -0.26 15.46
C HIS A 69 9.75 -0.22 14.58
N VAL A 70 8.90 -1.22 14.78
CA VAL A 70 7.50 -1.19 14.44
C VAL A 70 7.00 -0.13 15.39
N THR A 71 7.06 1.10 14.93
CA THR A 71 6.36 2.18 15.59
C THR A 71 4.93 1.67 15.73
N PRO A 72 4.34 1.61 16.94
CA PRO A 72 2.97 1.16 17.15
C PRO A 72 1.92 2.09 16.49
N ALA A 73 2.35 2.97 15.58
CA ALA A 73 1.51 3.82 14.75
C ALA A 73 0.72 3.03 13.69
N CYS A 74 1.02 1.74 13.46
CA CYS A 74 0.26 0.94 12.49
C CYS A 74 -0.96 0.23 13.08
N THR A 75 -1.15 0.27 14.40
CA THR A 75 -2.36 -0.24 15.08
C THR A 75 -3.31 0.86 15.55
N GLN A 76 -3.01 2.13 15.27
CA GLN A 76 -3.93 3.24 15.49
C GLN A 76 -4.15 3.93 14.14
N LEU A 77 -5.31 3.68 13.53
CA LEU A 77 -5.90 4.57 12.54
C LEU A 77 -6.36 5.89 13.21
N ASP A 78 -5.61 6.38 14.20
CA ASP A 78 -5.92 7.56 14.99
C ASP A 78 -4.82 8.64 14.85
N ASP A 79 -3.71 8.35 14.15
CA ASP A 79 -2.61 9.30 13.89
C ASP A 79 -2.57 9.79 12.42
N LEU A 80 -3.71 9.81 11.74
CA LEU A 80 -3.90 10.84 10.71
C LEU A 80 -4.08 12.15 11.46
N ASP A 81 -3.03 12.95 11.51
CA ASP A 81 -3.01 14.29 12.10
C ASP A 81 -4.12 15.16 11.46
N PHE A 82 -5.31 15.11 12.07
CA PHE A 82 -6.45 15.96 11.81
C PHE A 82 -6.61 16.89 13.01
N ALA A 83 -5.52 17.52 13.45
CA ALA A 83 -5.57 18.52 14.49
C ALA A 83 -4.54 19.61 14.25
N ASP A 84 -4.77 20.42 13.22
CA ASP A 84 -4.50 21.84 13.38
C ASP A 84 -5.58 22.65 12.66
N ASP A 85 -6.10 23.64 13.39
CA ASP A 85 -7.11 24.63 12.98
C ASP A 85 -8.60 24.34 13.26
N LEU A 86 -8.90 23.89 14.48
CA LEU A 86 -10.16 24.28 15.15
C LEU A 86 -9.84 25.21 16.33
N ALA A 87 -9.12 26.30 16.07
CA ALA A 87 -9.08 27.43 16.99
C ALA A 87 -10.46 28.07 16.99
N LEU A 88 -11.25 27.82 18.05
CA LEU A 88 -12.41 28.64 18.40
C LEU A 88 -11.89 30.01 18.89
N PRO A 89 -12.22 31.15 18.27
CA PRO A 89 -12.26 32.41 19.00
C PRO A 89 -13.69 32.61 19.50
N SER A 90 -13.97 32.01 20.66
CA SER A 90 -15.02 32.51 21.53
C SER A 90 -14.48 33.78 22.21
N HIS A 91 -14.71 34.97 21.65
CA HIS A 91 -14.67 36.22 22.42
C HIS A 91 -15.60 37.29 21.83
N THR A 92 -16.72 37.47 22.54
CA THR A 92 -17.39 38.72 22.93
C THR A 92 -17.24 39.97 22.05
N HIS A 93 -18.34 40.40 21.41
CA HIS A 93 -19.08 41.63 21.75
C HIS A 93 -20.51 41.57 21.17
#